data_AF-A0A532D4Y5-F1
#
_entry.id   AF-A0A532D4Y5-F1
#
_cell.length_a   1.000
_cell.length_b   1.000
_cell.length_c   1.000
_cell.angle_alpha   90.00
_cell.angle_beta   90.00
_cell.angle_gamma   90.00
#
_symmetry.space_group_name_H-M   'P 1'
#
loop_
_entity.id
_entity.type
_entity.pdbx_description
1 polymer ?
#
loop_
_entity_poly.entity_id
_entity_poly.type
_entity_poly.pdbx_seq_one_letter_code
_entity_poly.pdbx_strand_id
1 'polypeptide(L)'
;MRDQLNGHGVWILPGTGYVPLKDDGERDKFADLDVAIRRASASEDVPWSFGARGQLGYDEDNQGVQEQDVVFWYVAHMPHMAAMGPTKWLTLGPTLRVQR
;
A
#
# COMPACT_ATOMS: atom_id res chain seq x y z
N MET A 1 1.24 -10.06 7.03
CA MET A 1 1.68 -11.34 6.45
C MET A 1 2.30 -12.21 7.52
N ARG A 2 2.07 -13.52 7.49
CA ARG A 2 2.63 -14.45 8.47
C ARG A 2 3.04 -15.73 7.76
N ASP A 3 4.24 -16.20 8.07
CA ASP A 3 4.67 -17.55 7.76
C ASP A 3 4.14 -18.47 8.86
N GLN A 4 3.31 -19.44 8.45
CA GLN A 4 2.65 -20.35 9.37
C GLN A 4 3.62 -21.36 9.99
N LEU A 5 4.72 -21.69 9.30
CA LEU A 5 5.65 -22.73 9.71
C LEU A 5 6.55 -22.27 10.87
N ASN A 6 7.14 -21.08 10.76
CA ASN A 6 8.04 -20.53 11.78
C ASN A 6 7.36 -19.50 12.69
N GLY A 7 6.13 -19.09 12.39
CA GLY A 7 5.40 -18.09 13.16
C GLY A 7 5.90 -16.66 12.96
N HIS A 8 6.93 -16.46 12.13
CA HIS A 8 7.42 -15.14 11.75
C HIS A 8 6.38 -14.41 10.91
N GLY A 9 6.42 -13.09 10.92
CA GLY A 9 5.52 -12.29 10.13
C GLY A 9 5.85 -10.82 10.15
N VAL A 10 5.04 -10.07 9.44
CA VAL A 10 5.06 -8.61 9.45
C VAL A 10 3.63 -8.13 9.55
N TRP A 11 3.36 -7.33 10.57
CA TRP A 11 2.15 -6.52 10.65
C TRP A 11 2.35 -5.28 9.79
N ILE A 12 1.39 -5.02 8.93
CA ILE A 12 1.34 -3.82 8.09
C ILE A 12 0.23 -2.98 8.71
N LEU A 13 0.64 -1.92 9.40
CA LEU A 13 -0.28 -1.05 10.14
C LEU A 13 -0.48 0.23 9.33
N PRO A 14 -1.72 0.71 9.17
CA PRO A 14 -1.96 2.01 8.55
C PRO A 14 -1.14 3.10 9.25
N GLY A 15 -0.61 4.02 8.46
CA GLY A 15 0.08 5.19 8.97
C GLY A 15 -0.90 6.16 9.65
N THR A 16 -0.30 7.06 10.42
CA THR A 16 -1.04 8.04 11.25
C THR A 16 -1.16 9.41 10.57
N GLY A 17 -0.68 9.52 9.32
CA GLY A 17 -0.66 10.77 8.56
C GLY A 17 0.14 11.89 9.22
N TYR A 18 -0.22 13.13 8.87
CA TYR A 18 0.35 14.35 9.43
C TYR A 18 -0.78 15.31 9.81
N VAL A 19 -0.66 16.05 10.92
CA VAL A 19 -1.71 17.01 11.31
C VAL A 19 -1.91 18.08 10.22
N PRO A 20 -3.15 18.35 9.75
CA PRO A 20 -4.45 17.95 10.32
C PRO A 20 -5.08 16.69 9.70
N LEU A 21 -4.38 16.00 8.80
CA LEU A 21 -4.82 14.72 8.26
C LEU A 21 -4.94 13.70 9.39
N LYS A 22 -6.08 13.00 9.40
CA LYS A 22 -6.29 11.85 10.26
C LYS A 22 -5.89 10.60 9.46
N ASP A 23 -5.07 9.75 10.06
CA ASP A 23 -4.60 8.50 9.46
C ASP A 23 -3.95 8.72 8.07
N ASP A 24 -3.91 7.72 7.21
CA ASP A 24 -3.32 7.79 5.87
C ASP A 24 -4.26 8.40 4.81
N GLY A 25 -5.18 9.27 5.25
CA GLY A 25 -6.13 9.97 4.41
C GLY A 25 -7.37 9.17 4.01
N GLU A 26 -8.22 9.80 3.20
CA GLU A 26 -9.47 9.20 2.73
C GLU A 26 -9.36 8.79 1.28
N ARG A 27 -9.96 7.64 0.97
CA ARG A 27 -10.07 7.11 -0.38
C ARG A 27 -10.69 8.12 -1.34
N ASP A 28 -10.01 8.40 -2.45
CA ASP A 28 -10.51 9.25 -3.52
C ASP A 28 -10.59 8.52 -4.88
N LYS A 29 -10.80 9.26 -5.97
CA LYS A 29 -10.91 8.69 -7.33
C LYS A 29 -9.61 8.08 -7.87
N PHE A 30 -8.48 8.30 -7.20
CA PHE A 30 -7.19 7.73 -7.57
C PHE A 30 -7.17 6.22 -7.37
N ALA A 31 -7.76 5.72 -6.28
CA ALA A 31 -7.84 4.28 -6.01
C ALA A 31 -9.07 3.88 -5.20
N ASP A 32 -9.74 2.81 -5.65
CA ASP A 32 -10.92 2.27 -4.97
C ASP A 32 -10.58 1.33 -3.80
N LEU A 33 -9.30 0.96 -3.66
CA LEU A 33 -8.76 0.07 -2.64
C LEU A 33 -7.54 0.72 -1.97
N ASP A 34 -7.39 0.51 -0.66
CA ASP A 34 -6.22 0.97 0.09
C ASP A 34 -5.12 -0.10 0.15
N VAL A 35 -5.49 -1.36 -0.08
CA VAL A 35 -4.60 -2.51 -0.02
C VAL A 35 -4.99 -3.53 -1.10
N ALA A 36 -3.99 -4.14 -1.74
CA ALA A 36 -4.16 -5.33 -2.56
C ALA A 36 -3.01 -6.32 -2.31
N ILE A 37 -3.31 -7.61 -2.42
CA ILE A 37 -2.32 -8.69 -2.32
C ILE A 37 -2.44 -9.54 -3.56
N ARG A 38 -1.30 -9.86 -4.17
CA ARG A 38 -1.24 -10.72 -5.35
C ARG A 38 -0.04 -11.66 -5.28
N ARG A 39 -0.06 -12.70 -6.12
CA ARG A 39 1.12 -13.54 -6.35
C ARG A 39 2.21 -12.70 -7.03
N ALA A 40 3.44 -12.84 -6.58
CA ALA A 40 4.57 -12.14 -7.16
C ALA A 40 4.89 -12.68 -8.57
N SER A 41 5.19 -11.78 -9.50
CA SER A 41 5.69 -12.11 -10.83
C SER A 41 6.93 -11.28 -11.16
N ALA A 42 7.88 -11.89 -11.89
CA ALA A 42 9.12 -11.22 -12.29
C ALA A 42 8.88 -10.03 -13.24
N SER A 43 7.74 -9.98 -13.93
CA SER A 43 7.34 -8.86 -14.78
C SER A 43 6.92 -7.60 -14.00
N GLU A 44 6.86 -7.68 -12.68
CA GLU A 44 6.33 -6.62 -11.81
C GLU A 44 7.42 -5.71 -11.23
N ASP A 45 8.70 -6.04 -11.43
CA ASP A 45 9.85 -5.20 -11.06
C ASP A 45 10.07 -4.09 -12.10
N VAL A 46 9.07 -3.23 -12.24
CA VAL A 46 9.04 -2.09 -13.15
C VAL A 46 8.43 -0.87 -12.46
N PRO A 47 8.74 0.37 -12.90
CA PRO A 47 8.05 1.55 -12.40
C PRO A 47 6.54 1.39 -12.51
N TRP A 48 5.82 1.95 -11.53
CA TRP A 48 4.37 1.86 -11.41
C TRP A 48 3.67 2.17 -12.75
N SER A 49 3.15 1.13 -13.39
CA SER A 49 2.55 1.19 -14.74
C SER A 49 1.05 1.46 -14.71
N PHE A 50 0.43 1.41 -13.53
CA PHE A 50 -1.01 1.56 -13.35
C PHE A 50 -1.42 3.03 -13.29
N GLY A 51 -2.48 3.39 -14.03
CA GLY A 51 -2.97 4.75 -14.09
C GLY A 51 -3.70 5.20 -12.82
N ALA A 52 -4.07 6.49 -12.76
CA ALA A 52 -4.83 7.12 -11.67
C ALA A 52 -6.30 6.65 -11.55
N ARG A 53 -6.61 5.43 -12.02
CA ARG A 53 -7.95 4.82 -12.03
C ARG A 53 -8.03 3.60 -11.10
N GLY A 54 -7.18 3.54 -10.09
CA GLY A 54 -7.31 2.58 -8.99
C GLY A 54 -6.93 1.15 -9.27
N GLN A 55 -6.22 0.89 -10.37
CA GLN A 55 -5.67 -0.43 -10.64
C GLN A 55 -4.48 -0.67 -9.72
N LEU A 56 -4.63 -1.59 -8.76
CA LEU A 56 -3.54 -2.06 -7.89
C LEU A 56 -2.98 -3.40 -8.37
N GLY A 57 -2.70 -3.49 -9.67
CA GLY A 57 -2.24 -4.72 -10.30
C GLY A 57 -2.77 -4.92 -11.71
N TYR A 58 -2.32 -6.00 -12.34
CA TYR A 58 -2.87 -6.49 -13.60
C TYR A 58 -4.22 -7.17 -13.31
N ASP A 59 -5.21 -7.01 -14.20
CA ASP A 59 -6.55 -7.62 -14.09
C ASP A 59 -6.53 -9.18 -14.20
N GLU A 60 -5.34 -9.77 -14.30
CA GLU A 60 -5.14 -11.18 -14.57
C GLU A 60 -5.27 -12.03 -13.30
N ASP A 61 -6.32 -12.85 -13.35
CA ASP A 61 -6.56 -14.10 -12.66
C ASP A 61 -6.70 -14.04 -11.14
N ASN A 62 -7.84 -14.56 -10.65
CA ASN A 62 -8.10 -14.90 -9.24
C ASN A 62 -7.10 -15.96 -8.72
N GLN A 63 -5.80 -15.67 -8.77
CA GLN A 63 -4.72 -16.56 -8.39
C GLN A 63 -4.72 -16.70 -6.87
N GLY A 64 -4.59 -17.94 -6.40
CA GLY A 64 -4.39 -18.19 -4.98
C GLY A 64 -3.11 -17.53 -4.48
N VAL A 65 -3.23 -16.72 -3.43
CA VAL A 65 -2.12 -16.02 -2.76
C VAL A 65 -1.61 -16.74 -1.51
N GLN A 66 -2.33 -17.78 -1.05
CA GLN A 66 -1.96 -18.52 0.14
C GLN A 66 -0.70 -19.38 -0.11
N GLU A 67 0.28 -19.28 0.80
CA GLU A 67 1.54 -20.04 0.74
C GLU A 67 2.32 -19.83 -0.58
N GLN A 68 2.20 -18.64 -1.16
CA GLN A 68 2.94 -18.23 -2.35
C GLN A 68 3.86 -17.05 -2.03
N ASP A 69 4.81 -16.80 -2.93
CA ASP A 69 5.47 -15.51 -2.99
C ASP A 69 4.46 -14.46 -3.44
N VAL A 70 4.36 -13.37 -2.67
CA VAL A 70 3.32 -12.36 -2.84
C VAL A 70 3.89 -10.94 -2.84
N VAL A 71 3.22 -10.06 -3.55
CA VAL A 71 3.42 -8.61 -3.49
C VAL A 71 2.23 -8.00 -2.74
N PHE A 72 2.54 -7.12 -1.78
CA PHE A 72 1.54 -6.33 -1.05
C PHE A 72 1.62 -4.88 -1.51
N TRP A 73 0.52 -4.40 -2.08
CA TRP A 73 0.34 -3.02 -2.46
C TRP A 73 -0.39 -2.27 -1.36
N TYR A 74 0.10 -1.06 -1.06
CA TYR A 74 -0.49 -0.14 -0.09
C TYR A 74 -0.69 1.22 -0.75
N VAL A 75 -1.88 1.77 -0.63
CA VAL A 75 -2.21 3.12 -1.11
C VAL A 75 -2.40 4.05 0.07
N ALA A 76 -1.79 5.21 -0.08
CA ALA A 76 -1.61 6.23 0.91
C ALA A 76 -2.20 7.52 0.31
N HIS A 77 -3.30 8.03 0.86
CA HIS A 77 -4.05 9.16 0.27
C HIS A 77 -3.56 10.47 0.87
N MET A 78 -2.68 11.17 0.15
CA MET A 78 -2.13 12.44 0.61
C MET A 78 -2.88 13.63 -0.01
N PRO A 79 -3.80 14.29 0.73
CA PRO A 79 -4.36 15.56 0.28
C PRO A 79 -3.27 16.62 0.30
N HIS A 80 -3.11 17.35 -0.80
CA HIS A 80 -2.21 18.50 -0.88
C HIS A 80 -3.02 19.76 -1.17
N MET A 81 -2.99 20.72 -0.24
CA MET A 81 -3.57 22.05 -0.44
C MET A 81 -2.46 23.07 -0.65
N ALA A 82 -2.55 23.89 -1.70
CA ALA A 82 -1.54 24.92 -2.02
C ALA A 82 -1.28 25.92 -0.87
N ALA A 83 -2.22 26.04 0.08
CA ALA A 83 -2.09 26.89 1.27
C ALA A 83 -1.13 26.34 2.35
N MET A 84 -0.56 25.14 2.17
CA MET A 84 0.31 24.51 3.18
C MET A 84 1.75 25.03 3.20
N GLY A 85 2.11 25.91 2.26
CA GLY A 85 3.44 26.52 2.18
C GLY A 85 4.55 25.53 1.73
N PRO A 86 5.74 26.05 1.35
CA PRO A 86 6.79 25.25 0.72
C PRO A 86 7.58 24.34 1.68
N THR A 87 7.26 24.31 2.98
CA THR A 87 8.19 23.89 4.03
C THR A 87 7.85 22.58 4.74
N LYS A 88 6.73 21.92 4.44
CA LYS A 88 6.40 20.64 5.08
C LYS A 88 6.76 19.47 4.17
N TRP A 89 7.80 18.74 4.56
CA TRP A 89 7.99 17.36 4.10
C TRP A 89 6.87 16.53 4.69
N LEU A 90 5.93 16.13 3.83
CA LEU A 90 4.84 15.25 4.21
C LEU A 90 5.32 13.81 4.02
N THR A 91 5.11 12.98 5.02
CA THR A 91 5.35 11.55 4.95
C THR A 91 4.05 10.85 5.29
N LEU A 92 3.74 9.82 4.52
CA LEU A 92 2.53 9.04 4.65
C LEU A 92 2.85 7.61 4.21
N GLY A 93 2.20 6.64 4.83
CA GLY A 93 2.43 5.23 4.51
C GLY A 93 2.50 4.34 5.74
N PRO A 94 2.59 3.02 5.50
CA PRO A 94 2.35 2.03 6.53
C PRO A 94 3.57 1.89 7.46
N THR A 95 3.30 1.47 8.69
CA THR A 95 4.35 0.98 9.60
C THR A 95 4.46 -0.54 9.47
N LEU A 96 5.67 -1.01 9.19
CA LEU A 96 6.01 -2.43 9.16
C LEU A 96 6.54 -2.87 10.52
N ARG A 97 5.76 -3.69 11.24
CA ARG A 97 6.19 -4.29 12.51
C ARG A 97 6.52 -5.76 12.31
N VAL A 98 7.81 -6.07 12.35
CA VAL A 98 8.31 -7.44 12.27
C VAL A 98 7.93 -8.21 13.53
N GLN A 99 7.40 -9.41 13.32
CA GLN A 99 7.16 -10.43 14.33
C GLN A 99 8.11 -11.59 14.05
N ARG A 100 8.90 -11.97 15.04
CA ARG A 100 9.78 -13.14 15.03
C ARG A 100 9.33 -14.08 16.13
#